data_AF-A0A3D5P5N2-F1
#
_entry.id   AF-A0A3D5P5N2-F1
#
_cell.length_a   1.000
_cell.length_b   1.000
_cell.length_c   1.000
_cell.angle_alpha   90.00
_cell.angle_beta   90.00
_cell.angle_gamma   90.00
#
_symmetry.space_group_name_H-M   'P 1'
#
loop_
_entity.id
_entity.type
_entity.pdbx_description
1 polymer ?
#
loop_
_entity_poly.entity_id
_entity_poly.type
_entity_poly.pdbx_seq_one_letter_code
_entity_poly.pdbx_strand_id
1 'polypeptide(L)'
;MSEDGGVDSFGGDEANTAEVISDPPVGPKVWSITQVNRAVKEMLESSIDALWIGGEVGQWTRSRPGHCYFTLKDEQAELRAVMFARDASLLPTDPEQGMRVRCFGDLTL
;
A
#
# COMPACT_ATOMS: atom_id res chain seq x y z
N MET A 1 13.44 67.53 51.72
CA MET A 1 13.67 68.02 50.34
C MET A 1 14.36 66.88 49.63
N SER A 2 13.72 66.08 48.78
CA SER A 2 12.59 66.39 47.91
C SER A 2 11.77 65.13 47.61
N GLU A 3 10.49 65.37 47.35
CA GLU A 3 9.47 64.42 46.94
C GLU A 3 9.75 63.81 45.55
N ASP A 4 9.26 62.59 45.33
CA ASP A 4 8.64 62.10 44.09
C ASP A 4 8.00 60.74 44.45
N GLY A 5 6.70 60.47 44.37
CA GLY A 5 5.75 60.86 43.32
C GLY A 5 5.54 59.64 42.42
N GLY A 6 4.39 58.96 42.51
CA GLY A 6 4.06 57.87 41.58
C GLY A 6 3.10 56.82 42.14
N VAL A 7 1.81 57.16 42.15
CA VAL A 7 0.70 56.20 42.30
C VAL A 7 0.28 55.76 40.89
N ASP A 8 0.62 54.53 40.51
CA ASP A 8 0.12 53.92 39.27
C ASP A 8 -0.85 52.79 39.64
N SER A 9 -2.15 53.11 39.61
CA SER A 9 -3.24 52.13 39.66
C SER A 9 -3.73 51.85 38.25
N PHE A 10 -3.51 50.64 37.70
CA PHE A 10 -4.37 49.93 36.72
C PHE A 10 -3.89 48.46 36.75
N GLY A 11 -4.66 47.41 37.05
CA GLY A 11 -6.07 47.17 36.76
C GLY A 11 -6.18 46.36 35.46
N GLY A 12 -6.28 45.04 35.58
CA GLY A 12 -6.75 44.11 34.53
C GLY A 12 -5.72 43.72 33.45
N ASP A 13 -5.35 42.44 33.36
CA ASP A 13 -6.16 41.48 32.61
C ASP A 13 -5.57 40.07 32.81
N GLU A 14 -6.38 39.21 33.42
CA GLU A 14 -6.22 37.77 33.37
C GLU A 14 -6.35 37.28 31.92
N ALA A 15 -5.69 36.15 31.66
CA ALA A 15 -5.93 35.27 30.52
C ALA A 15 -5.51 35.81 29.15
N ASN A 16 -4.49 35.18 28.57
CA ASN A 16 -4.76 34.12 27.60
C ASN A 16 -3.46 33.35 27.28
N THR A 17 -3.19 32.29 28.04
CA THR A 17 -2.47 31.14 27.49
C THR A 17 -3.38 30.55 26.43
N ALA A 18 -3.28 31.08 25.21
CA ALA A 18 -3.87 30.45 24.05
C ALA A 18 -3.03 29.20 23.76
N GLU A 19 -3.36 28.11 24.44
CA GLU A 19 -3.08 26.78 23.93
C GLU A 19 -3.57 26.75 22.49
N VAL A 20 -2.62 26.59 21.58
CA VAL A 20 -2.87 26.40 20.16
C VAL A 20 -3.48 25.00 20.04
N ILE A 21 -4.78 24.90 20.32
CA ILE A 21 -5.57 23.70 20.04
C ILE A 21 -5.66 23.66 18.51
N SER A 22 -4.73 22.93 17.87
CA SER A 22 -4.85 22.60 16.46
C SER A 22 -6.03 21.63 16.34
N ASP A 23 -7.21 22.18 16.09
CA ASP A 23 -8.39 21.42 15.71
C ASP A 23 -7.98 20.40 14.63
N PRO A 24 -8.22 19.09 14.82
CA PRO A 24 -8.00 18.15 13.74
C PRO A 24 -8.90 18.58 12.57
N PRO A 25 -8.42 18.56 11.32
CA PRO A 25 -9.22 19.00 10.19
C PRO A 25 -10.53 18.20 10.18
N VAL A 26 -11.64 18.88 10.48
CA VAL A 26 -12.99 18.30 10.49
C VAL A 26 -13.44 18.15 9.04
N GLY A 27 -12.91 17.13 8.40
CA GLY A 27 -13.19 16.74 7.03
C GLY A 27 -12.81 15.27 6.82
N PRO A 28 -13.38 14.60 5.81
CA PRO A 28 -13.02 13.22 5.52
C PRO A 28 -11.52 13.13 5.25
N LYS A 29 -10.84 12.18 5.90
CA LYS A 29 -9.42 11.91 5.66
C LYS A 29 -9.23 11.55 4.19
N VAL A 30 -8.60 12.44 3.42
CA VAL A 30 -8.30 12.21 1.99
C VAL A 30 -7.02 11.40 1.89
N TRP A 31 -7.10 10.24 1.25
CA TRP A 31 -5.94 9.39 0.98
C TRP A 31 -5.49 9.58 -0.47
N SER A 32 -4.17 9.64 -0.68
CA SER A 32 -3.59 9.52 -2.02
C SER A 32 -3.61 8.07 -2.50
N ILE A 33 -3.59 7.88 -3.82
CA ILE A 33 -3.51 6.54 -4.45
C ILE A 33 -2.31 5.76 -3.91
N THR A 34 -1.16 6.41 -3.76
CA THR A 34 0.06 5.80 -3.20
C THR A 34 -0.15 5.31 -1.76
N GLN A 35 -0.87 6.08 -0.93
CA GLN A 35 -1.15 5.68 0.45
C GLN A 35 -2.13 4.50 0.50
N VAL A 36 -3.15 4.49 -0.36
CA VAL A 36 -4.10 3.37 -0.46
C VAL A 36 -3.37 2.10 -0.91
N ASN A 37 -2.60 2.16 -2.00
CA ASN A 37 -1.87 1.00 -2.51
C ASN A 37 -0.89 0.45 -1.47
N ARG A 38 -0.19 1.33 -0.75
CA ARG A 38 0.71 0.91 0.32
C ARG A 38 -0.01 0.19 1.44
N ALA A 39 -1.11 0.75 1.93
CA ALA A 39 -1.89 0.14 3.01
C ALA A 39 -2.48 -1.23 2.60
N VAL A 40 -2.99 -1.35 1.38
CA VAL A 40 -3.51 -2.62 0.85
C VAL A 40 -2.39 -3.64 0.69
N LYS A 41 -1.25 -3.24 0.15
CA LYS A 41 -0.06 -4.08 0.00
C LYS A 41 0.41 -4.62 1.35
N GLU A 42 0.59 -3.75 2.34
CA GLU A 42 1.02 -4.14 3.69
C GLU A 42 0.04 -5.11 4.34
N MET A 43 -1.28 -4.88 4.20
CA MET A 43 -2.29 -5.78 4.73
C MET A 43 -2.25 -7.15 4.04
N LEU A 44 -2.09 -7.17 2.72
CA LEU A 44 -2.05 -8.40 1.93
C LEU A 44 -0.81 -9.24 2.27
N GLU A 45 0.37 -8.62 2.24
CA GLU A 45 1.66 -9.28 2.48
C GLU A 45 1.85 -9.71 3.95
N SER A 46 1.15 -9.08 4.90
CA SER A 46 1.20 -9.49 6.32
C SER A 46 0.16 -10.53 6.71
N SER A 47 -0.95 -10.61 5.98
CA SER A 47 -2.07 -11.50 6.33
C SER A 47 -2.03 -12.82 5.57
N ILE A 48 -1.32 -12.88 4.45
CA ILE A 48 -1.32 -14.03 3.54
C ILE A 48 0.12 -14.45 3.26
N ASP A 49 0.48 -15.63 3.76
CA ASP A 49 1.73 -16.30 3.40
C ASP A 49 1.68 -16.85 1.96
N ALA A 50 2.84 -17.18 1.41
CA ALA A 50 2.96 -17.86 0.12
C ALA A 50 2.02 -19.08 0.03
N LEU A 51 1.24 -19.15 -1.05
CA LEU A 51 0.19 -20.15 -1.20
C LEU A 51 0.17 -20.79 -2.59
N TRP A 52 -0.46 -21.95 -2.66
CA TRP A 52 -0.68 -22.66 -3.92
C TRP A 52 -1.98 -22.21 -4.57
N ILE A 53 -1.88 -21.75 -5.82
CA ILE A 53 -3.02 -21.31 -6.64
C ILE A 53 -3.16 -22.29 -7.81
N GLY A 54 -4.34 -22.89 -7.95
CA GLY A 54 -4.71 -23.69 -9.10
C GLY A 54 -5.54 -22.86 -10.07
N GLY A 55 -5.26 -22.97 -11.37
CA GLY A 55 -6.02 -22.26 -12.39
C GLY A 55 -5.62 -22.68 -13.80
N GLU A 56 -6.30 -22.10 -14.78
CA GLU A 56 -5.97 -22.24 -16.19
C GLU A 56 -5.07 -21.09 -16.64
N VAL A 57 -3.99 -21.41 -17.36
CA VAL A 57 -3.12 -20.39 -17.96
C VAL A 57 -3.89 -19.66 -19.07
N GLY A 58 -4.06 -18.36 -18.89
CA GLY A 58 -4.66 -17.46 -19.87
C GLY A 58 -3.62 -16.98 -20.87
N GLN A 59 -3.26 -15.70 -20.79
CA GLN A 59 -2.19 -15.15 -21.63
C GLN A 59 -0.84 -15.51 -21.04
N TRP A 60 0.13 -15.90 -21.86
CA TRP A 60 1.51 -16.17 -21.46
C TRP A 60 2.47 -15.35 -22.32
N THR A 61 3.39 -14.63 -21.69
CA THR A 61 4.37 -13.79 -22.38
C THR A 61 5.73 -13.89 -21.70
N ARG A 62 6.74 -14.29 -22.46
CA ARG A 62 8.13 -14.37 -22.00
C ARG A 62 8.94 -13.19 -22.53
N SER A 63 9.47 -12.39 -21.62
CA SER A 63 10.32 -11.24 -21.96
C SER A 63 11.76 -11.65 -22.28
N ARG A 64 12.52 -10.78 -22.98
CA ARG A 64 13.93 -11.02 -23.32
C ARG A 64 14.84 -11.33 -22.11
N PRO A 65 14.68 -10.68 -20.94
CA PRO A 65 15.44 -11.04 -19.73
C PRO A 65 15.05 -12.40 -19.13
N GLY A 66 13.98 -13.04 -19.64
CA GLY A 66 13.53 -14.37 -19.22
C GLY A 66 12.40 -14.37 -18.19
N HIS A 67 11.92 -13.20 -17.73
CA HIS A 67 10.73 -13.12 -16.88
C HIS A 67 9.48 -13.48 -17.68
N CYS A 68 8.59 -14.26 -17.07
CA CYS A 68 7.31 -14.63 -17.64
C CYS A 68 6.19 -13.85 -16.96
N TYR A 69 5.31 -13.27 -17.77
CA TYR A 69 4.09 -12.62 -17.34
C TYR A 69 2.93 -13.43 -17.87
N PHE A 70 2.02 -13.81 -16.98
CA PHE A 70 0.89 -14.62 -17.38
C PHE A 70 -0.34 -14.34 -16.54
N THR A 71 -1.47 -14.84 -17.01
CA THR A 71 -2.70 -14.82 -16.22
C THR A 71 -3.14 -16.21 -15.84
N LEU A 72 -3.66 -16.34 -14.63
CA LEU A 72 -4.34 -17.53 -14.14
C LEU A 72 -5.83 -17.21 -14.08
N LYS A 73 -6.65 -18.04 -14.71
CA LYS A 73 -8.09 -17.88 -14.77
C LYS A 73 -8.78 -19.05 -14.08
N ASP A 74 -9.92 -18.76 -13.47
CA ASP A 74 -10.91 -19.73 -13.06
C ASP A 74 -12.27 -19.39 -13.70
N GLU A 75 -13.35 -20.00 -13.24
CA GLU A 75 -14.70 -19.77 -13.79
C GLU A 75 -15.25 -18.36 -13.51
N GLN A 76 -14.72 -17.64 -12.52
CA GLN A 76 -15.29 -16.41 -11.98
C GLN A 76 -14.29 -15.23 -11.92
N ALA A 77 -13.00 -15.49 -12.01
CA ALA A 77 -11.94 -14.54 -11.73
C ALA A 77 -10.68 -14.79 -12.58
N GLU A 78 -9.84 -13.75 -12.65
CA GLU A 78 -8.53 -13.79 -13.31
C GLU A 78 -7.48 -13.07 -12.44
N LEU A 79 -6.32 -13.68 -12.30
CA LEU A 79 -5.16 -13.17 -11.57
C LEU A 79 -4.00 -12.97 -12.53
N ARG A 80 -3.31 -11.83 -12.41
CA ARG A 80 -2.03 -11.58 -13.10
C ARG A 80 -0.89 -12.08 -12.23
N ALA A 81 -0.01 -12.87 -12.82
CA ALA A 81 1.16 -13.44 -12.18
C ALA A 81 2.43 -13.09 -12.96
N VAL A 82 3.51 -12.95 -12.20
CA VAL A 82 4.86 -12.80 -12.74
C VAL A 82 5.72 -13.93 -12.18
N MET A 83 6.51 -14.54 -13.06
CA MET A 83 7.52 -15.52 -12.69
C MET A 83 8.89 -14.97 -13.06
N PHE A 84 9.78 -14.92 -12.08
CA PHE A 84 11.10 -14.37 -12.31
C PHE A 84 11.95 -15.31 -13.17
N ALA A 85 12.91 -14.75 -13.91
CA ALA A 85 13.75 -15.50 -14.84
C ALA A 85 14.45 -16.71 -14.20
N ARG A 86 14.78 -16.62 -12.90
CA ARG A 86 15.35 -17.71 -12.12
C ARG A 86 14.43 -18.92 -12.03
N ASP A 87 13.15 -18.71 -11.77
CA ASP A 87 12.18 -19.80 -11.62
C ASP A 87 11.68 -20.26 -13.00
N ALA A 88 11.54 -19.32 -13.94
CA ALA A 88 11.17 -19.63 -15.32
C ALA A 88 12.22 -20.47 -16.07
N SER A 89 13.50 -20.43 -15.68
CA SER A 89 14.55 -21.26 -16.27
C SER A 89 14.50 -22.72 -15.79
N LEU A 90 13.81 -22.98 -14.66
CA LEU A 90 13.59 -24.33 -14.14
C LEU A 90 12.41 -25.03 -14.82
N LEU A 91 11.59 -24.29 -15.58
CA LEU A 91 10.50 -24.89 -16.32
C LEU A 91 11.04 -25.76 -17.46
N PRO A 92 10.60 -27.02 -17.58
CA PRO A 92 10.99 -27.88 -18.69
C PRO A 92 10.46 -27.36 -20.03
N THR A 93 9.30 -26.69 -20.02
CA THR A 93 8.65 -26.10 -21.20
C THR A 93 7.74 -24.96 -20.74
N ASP A 94 7.58 -23.95 -21.58
CA ASP A 94 6.64 -22.85 -21.32
C ASP A 94 5.20 -23.40 -21.41
N PRO A 95 4.33 -23.13 -20.41
CA PRO A 95 2.95 -23.61 -20.43
C PRO A 95 2.16 -22.94 -21.56
N GLU A 96 1.23 -23.70 -22.13
CA GLU A 96 0.35 -23.22 -23.19
C GLU A 96 -0.93 -22.60 -22.62
N GLN A 97 -1.54 -21.69 -23.38
CA GLN A 97 -2.87 -21.17 -23.06
C GLN A 97 -3.87 -22.32 -22.99
N GLY A 98 -4.70 -22.35 -21.93
CA GLY A 98 -5.64 -23.44 -21.68
C GLY A 98 -5.11 -24.55 -20.78
N MET A 99 -3.81 -24.52 -20.44
CA MET A 99 -3.22 -25.53 -19.56
C MET A 99 -3.62 -25.29 -18.10
N ARG A 100 -4.12 -26.34 -17.43
CA ARG A 100 -4.34 -26.30 -15.97
C ARG A 100 -3.02 -26.47 -15.24
N VAL A 101 -2.67 -25.48 -14.42
CA VAL A 101 -1.42 -25.44 -13.66
C VAL A 101 -1.68 -25.19 -12.19
N ARG A 102 -0.66 -25.47 -11.38
CA ARG A 102 -0.57 -25.05 -9.98
C ARG A 102 0.66 -24.18 -9.82
N CYS A 103 0.50 -22.99 -9.28
CA CYS A 103 1.57 -22.03 -9.03
C CYS A 103 1.72 -21.83 -7.53
N PHE A 104 2.95 -21.59 -7.06
CA PHE A 104 3.24 -21.25 -5.68
C PHE A 104 3.95 -19.90 -5.64
N GLY A 105 3.54 -19.02 -4.73
CA GLY A 105 4.19 -17.73 -4.54
C GLY A 105 3.41 -16.80 -3.62
N ASP A 106 3.95 -15.60 -3.48
CA ASP A 106 3.38 -14.52 -2.67
C ASP A 106 2.36 -13.69 -3.45
N LEU A 107 1.41 -13.10 -2.73
CA LEU A 107 0.46 -12.14 -3.29
C LEU A 107 0.93 -10.72 -2.98
N THR A 108 0.93 -9.84 -4.00
CA THR A 108 1.36 -8.45 -3.87
C THR A 108 0.54 -7.52 -4.77
N LEU A 109 0.63 -6.21 -4.51
CA LEU A 109 -0.05 -5.13 -5.24
C LEU A 109 0.95 -4.17 -5.89
#